data_AF-A0A7Y6PPE5-F1
#
_entry.id   AF-A0A7Y6PPE5-F1
#
_cell.length_a   1.000
_cell.length_b   1.000
_cell.length_c   1.000
_cell.angle_alpha   90.00
_cell.angle_beta   90.00
_cell.angle_gamma   90.00
#
_symmetry.space_group_name_H-M   'P 1'
#
loop_
_entity.id
_entity.type
_entity.pdbx_description
1 polymer ?
#
loop_
_entity_poly.entity_id
_entity_poly.type
_entity_poly.pdbx_seq_one_letter_code
_entity_poly.pdbx_strand_id
1 'polypeptide(L)'
;MSSLLADRPFAGWQVTRTVDEETSEDEAHYLFEGHGVELICDQQERVLTIFLRRGDGEALSELAFSLSRREVLELYGPPSCSEAARRYEGLGDIGPWDRWDHAAASVHVQYRLDRDEIEMITLMRPDAAPPLLVTN
;
A
#
# COMPACT_ATOMS: atom_id res chain seq x y z
N MET A 1 -6.56 -2.09 -24.71
CA MET A 1 -7.52 -2.49 -23.65
C MET A 1 -6.67 -3.12 -22.57
N SER A 2 -6.74 -2.61 -21.33
CA SER A 2 -5.85 -3.04 -20.25
C SER A 2 -6.01 -4.54 -19.98
N SER A 3 -4.90 -5.26 -19.94
CA SER A 3 -4.90 -6.70 -19.65
C SER A 3 -5.30 -6.97 -18.19
N LEU A 4 -4.81 -6.13 -17.27
CA LEU A 4 -5.14 -6.13 -15.86
C LEU A 4 -6.66 -5.98 -15.61
N LEU A 5 -7.30 -5.03 -16.28
CA LEU A 5 -8.74 -4.77 -16.12
C LEU A 5 -9.63 -5.82 -16.79
N ALA A 6 -9.08 -6.68 -17.64
CA ALA A 6 -9.80 -7.80 -18.24
C ALA A 6 -9.81 -9.05 -17.34
N ASP A 7 -8.92 -9.11 -16.34
CA ASP A 7 -8.75 -10.25 -15.45
C ASP A 7 -9.52 -10.08 -14.12
N ARG A 8 -9.88 -11.21 -13.50
CA ARG A 8 -10.46 -11.20 -12.15
C ARG A 8 -9.37 -10.91 -11.11
N PRO A 9 -9.67 -10.17 -10.02
CA PRO A 9 -11.01 -9.70 -9.63
C PRO A 9 -11.46 -8.40 -10.30
N PHE A 10 -10.58 -7.69 -11.01
CA PHE A 10 -10.82 -6.32 -11.52
C PHE A 10 -11.85 -6.24 -12.65
N ALA A 11 -12.08 -7.34 -13.35
CA ALA A 11 -13.04 -7.41 -14.45
C ALA A 11 -14.44 -6.95 -14.02
N GLY A 12 -14.89 -5.82 -14.58
CA GLY A 12 -16.20 -5.24 -14.33
C GLY A 12 -16.28 -4.30 -13.12
N TRP A 13 -15.17 -4.08 -12.40
CA TRP A 13 -15.10 -3.06 -11.36
C TRP A 13 -15.05 -1.67 -11.99
N GLN A 14 -15.68 -0.70 -11.32
CA GLN A 14 -15.50 0.70 -11.69
C GLN A 14 -14.08 1.14 -11.29
N VAL A 15 -13.40 1.81 -12.21
CA VAL A 15 -12.00 2.21 -12.03
C VAL A 15 -11.76 3.60 -12.60
N THR A 16 -11.08 4.42 -11.82
CA THR A 16 -10.51 5.69 -12.29
C THR A 16 -9.06 5.44 -12.62
N ARG A 17 -8.64 5.76 -13.85
CA ARG A 17 -7.25 5.67 -14.28
C ARG A 17 -6.68 7.07 -14.47
N THR A 18 -5.57 7.37 -13.82
CA THR A 18 -4.77 8.58 -14.04
C THR A 18 -3.35 8.20 -14.46
N VAL A 19 -2.71 9.08 -15.22
CA VAL A 19 -1.30 8.97 -15.58
C VAL A 19 -0.67 10.27 -15.13
N ASP A 20 0.42 10.18 -14.39
CA ASP A 20 1.20 11.36 -14.06
C ASP A 20 2.07 11.72 -15.28
N GLU A 21 1.65 12.76 -16.02
CA GLU A 21 2.36 13.26 -17.19
C GLU A 21 3.58 14.14 -16.82
N GLU A 22 3.74 14.50 -15.53
CA GLU A 22 4.83 15.35 -15.05
C GLU A 22 6.05 14.54 -14.57
N THR A 23 5.87 13.26 -14.28
CA THR A 23 6.96 12.33 -13.94
C THR A 23 7.48 11.60 -15.19
N SER A 24 8.80 11.43 -15.30
CA SER A 24 9.43 10.70 -16.42
C SER A 24 9.15 9.19 -16.43
N GLU A 25 8.47 8.72 -15.40
CA GLU A 25 8.01 7.36 -15.22
C GLU A 25 6.52 7.41 -15.57
N ASP A 26 6.15 6.95 -16.77
CA ASP A 26 4.74 6.92 -17.22
C ASP A 26 3.97 5.86 -16.41
N GLU A 27 3.78 6.12 -15.12
CA GLU A 27 3.07 5.25 -14.19
C GLU A 27 1.57 5.46 -14.35
N ALA A 28 0.86 4.34 -14.40
CA ALA A 28 -0.59 4.34 -14.44
C ALA A 28 -1.14 4.04 -13.05
N HIS A 29 -1.89 4.98 -12.51
CA HIS A 29 -2.60 4.84 -11.25
C HIS A 29 -4.03 4.37 -11.52
N TYR A 30 -4.45 3.30 -10.84
CA TYR A 30 -5.78 2.74 -10.93
C TYR A 30 -6.42 2.76 -9.55
N LEU A 31 -7.51 3.51 -9.40
CA LEU A 31 -8.27 3.60 -8.16
C LEU A 31 -9.60 2.86 -8.29
N PHE A 32 -9.83 1.87 -7.43
CA PHE A 32 -11.07 1.09 -7.34
C PHE A 32 -11.84 1.51 -6.06
N GLU A 33 -12.47 2.69 -6.09
CA GLU A 33 -13.05 3.34 -4.90
C GLU A 33 -14.02 2.45 -4.10
N GLY A 34 -14.84 1.65 -4.79
CA GLY A 34 -15.81 0.75 -4.16
C GLY A 34 -15.21 -0.51 -3.54
N HIS A 35 -13.90 -0.73 -3.69
CA HIS A 35 -13.21 -1.97 -3.33
C HIS A 35 -11.99 -1.76 -2.44
N GLY A 36 -11.71 -0.52 -1.99
CA GLY A 36 -10.57 -0.26 -1.11
C GLY A 36 -9.19 -0.56 -1.72
N VAL A 37 -9.10 -0.79 -3.03
CA VAL A 37 -7.87 -1.13 -3.75
C VAL A 37 -7.41 0.03 -4.63
N GLU A 38 -6.11 0.31 -4.59
CA GLU A 38 -5.41 1.16 -5.53
C GLU A 38 -4.16 0.46 -6.05
N LEU A 39 -3.86 0.62 -7.34
CA LEU A 39 -2.70 0.03 -8.00
C LEU A 39 -1.88 1.11 -8.70
N ILE A 40 -0.56 0.99 -8.62
CA ILE A 40 0.37 1.71 -9.49
C ILE A 40 1.02 0.66 -10.39
N CYS A 41 1.03 0.93 -11.69
CA CYS A 41 1.62 0.04 -12.69
C CYS A 41 2.64 0.78 -13.56
N ASP A 42 3.64 0.04 -14.03
CA ASP A 42 4.56 0.54 -15.06
C ASP A 42 3.89 0.66 -16.44
N GLN A 43 4.62 1.18 -17.41
CA GLN A 43 4.19 1.32 -18.81
C GLN A 43 3.72 0.01 -19.46
N GLN A 44 4.15 -1.15 -18.94
CA GLN A 44 3.74 -2.46 -19.45
C GLN A 44 2.59 -3.07 -18.63
N GLU A 45 1.90 -2.25 -17.82
CA GLU A 45 0.82 -2.64 -16.92
C GLU A 45 1.24 -3.69 -15.87
N ARG A 46 2.53 -3.76 -15.53
CA ARG A 46 2.97 -4.61 -14.41
C ARG A 46 2.81 -3.84 -13.11
N VAL A 47 2.21 -4.49 -12.13
CA VAL A 47 1.97 -3.90 -10.81
C VAL A 47 3.30 -3.59 -10.12
N LEU A 48 3.48 -2.32 -9.77
CA LEU A 48 4.57 -1.78 -8.94
C LEU A 48 4.16 -1.75 -7.47
N THR A 49 2.98 -1.22 -7.21
CA THR A 49 2.45 -1.02 -5.85
C THR A 49 0.97 -1.37 -5.79
N ILE A 50 0.58 -2.02 -4.69
CA ILE A 50 -0.81 -2.30 -4.33
C ILE A 50 -1.07 -1.62 -2.99
N PHE A 51 -2.07 -0.74 -2.93
CA PHE A 51 -2.60 -0.23 -1.68
C PHE A 51 -3.93 -0.91 -1.39
N LEU A 52 -4.04 -1.43 -0.17
CA LEU A 52 -5.27 -2.00 0.37
C LEU A 52 -5.65 -1.15 1.57
N ARG A 53 -6.76 -0.45 1.43
CA ARG A 53 -7.34 0.36 2.50
C ARG A 53 -8.35 -0.48 3.26
N ARG A 54 -8.51 -0.15 4.53
CA ARG A 54 -9.53 -0.78 5.35
C ARG A 54 -10.92 -0.61 4.73
N GLY A 55 -11.53 -1.73 4.34
CA GLY A 55 -12.94 -1.83 3.93
C GLY A 55 -13.76 -2.72 4.87
N ASP A 56 -15.01 -2.99 4.51
CA ASP A 56 -15.88 -3.92 5.22
C ASP A 56 -15.47 -5.38 4.93
N GLY A 57 -14.70 -5.99 5.86
CA GLY A 57 -14.42 -7.42 5.86
C GLY A 57 -13.24 -7.88 5.00
N GLU A 58 -12.43 -6.95 4.51
CA GLU A 58 -11.24 -7.29 3.71
C GLU A 58 -10.07 -7.67 4.62
N ALA A 59 -9.38 -8.77 4.28
CA ALA A 59 -8.14 -9.21 4.92
C ALA A 59 -7.17 -9.64 3.82
N LEU A 60 -5.90 -9.25 3.92
CA LEU A 60 -4.86 -9.81 3.07
C LEU A 60 -4.37 -11.12 3.71
N SER A 61 -5.05 -12.23 3.43
CA SER A 61 -4.76 -13.54 4.02
C SER A 61 -4.75 -13.48 5.56
N GLU A 62 -3.57 -13.49 6.18
CA GLU A 62 -3.37 -13.53 7.64
C GLU A 62 -3.36 -12.12 8.26
N LEU A 63 -3.25 -11.06 7.46
CA LEU A 63 -3.32 -9.66 7.91
C LEU A 63 -4.77 -9.17 7.89
N ALA A 64 -5.48 -9.43 8.98
CA ALA A 64 -6.77 -8.79 9.23
C ALA A 64 -6.54 -7.33 9.67
N PHE A 65 -7.37 -6.41 9.17
CA PHE A 65 -7.22 -4.99 9.52
C PHE A 65 -7.48 -4.69 11.00
N SER A 66 -8.11 -5.63 11.73
CA SER A 66 -8.33 -5.54 13.18
C SER A 66 -7.08 -5.85 14.02
N LEU A 67 -5.98 -6.30 13.41
CA LEU A 67 -4.76 -6.60 14.15
C LEU A 67 -4.12 -5.32 14.69
N SER A 68 -3.65 -5.41 15.93
CA SER A 68 -2.82 -4.39 16.57
C SER A 68 -1.40 -4.39 16.02
N ARG A 69 -0.67 -3.28 16.20
CA ARG A 69 0.75 -3.21 15.85
C ARG A 69 1.57 -4.30 16.52
N ARG A 70 1.27 -4.63 17.78
CA ARG A 70 1.93 -5.72 18.50
C ARG A 70 1.72 -7.07 17.81
N GLU A 71 0.50 -7.37 17.39
CA GLU A 71 0.19 -8.64 16.71
C GLU A 71 0.86 -8.72 15.34
N VAL A 72 0.92 -7.60 14.60
CA VAL A 72 1.66 -7.55 13.33
C VAL A 72 3.16 -7.82 13.56
N LEU A 73 3.76 -7.24 14.59
CA LEU A 73 5.16 -7.50 14.96
C LEU A 73 5.40 -8.96 15.39
N GLU A 74 4.42 -9.60 16.02
CA GLU A 74 4.49 -11.02 16.37
C GLU A 74 4.46 -11.93 15.13
N LEU A 75 3.73 -11.54 14.08
CA LEU A 75 3.65 -12.27 12.82
C LEU A 75 4.90 -12.07 11.94
N TYR A 76 5.38 -10.84 11.81
CA TYR A 76 6.45 -10.48 10.85
C TYR A 76 7.83 -10.33 11.47
N GLY A 77 7.92 -10.27 12.80
CA GLY A 77 9.16 -9.91 13.49
C GLY A 77 9.49 -8.42 13.37
N PRO A 78 10.73 -8.01 13.70
CA PRO A 78 11.11 -6.60 13.70
C PRO A 78 11.09 -6.00 12.29
N PRO A 79 10.58 -4.77 12.11
CA PRO A 79 10.52 -4.12 10.82
C PRO A 79 11.89 -3.62 10.37
N SER A 80 12.06 -3.50 9.05
CA SER A 80 13.22 -2.84 8.43
C SER A 80 13.20 -1.33 8.69
N CYS A 81 12.01 -0.72 8.79
CA CYS A 81 11.82 0.69 9.10
C CYS A 81 10.50 0.93 9.83
N SER A 82 10.45 1.98 10.62
CA SER A 82 9.24 2.43 11.31
C SER A 82 9.25 3.94 11.47
N GLU A 83 8.07 4.55 11.48
CA GLU A 83 7.90 5.93 11.91
C GLU A 83 6.73 6.04 12.89
N ALA A 84 6.85 6.98 13.83
CA ALA A 84 5.73 7.35 14.69
C ALA A 84 4.70 8.16 13.89
N ALA A 85 3.49 8.30 14.45
CA ALA A 85 2.48 9.17 13.86
C ALA A 85 3.04 10.58 13.65
N ARG A 86 2.76 11.16 12.48
CA ARG A 86 3.32 12.45 12.07
C ARG A 86 2.35 13.21 11.18
N ARG A 87 2.35 14.54 11.36
CA ARG A 87 1.67 15.47 10.46
C ARG A 87 2.61 15.85 9.32
N TYR A 88 2.13 15.69 8.09
CA TYR A 88 2.81 16.13 6.87
C TYR A 88 2.06 17.31 6.26
N GLU A 89 2.79 18.31 5.80
CA GLU A 89 2.21 19.43 5.07
C GLU A 89 1.58 18.92 3.76
N GLY A 90 0.35 19.34 3.46
CA GLY A 90 -0.40 18.87 2.28
C GLY A 90 -1.12 17.53 2.43
N LEU A 91 -0.57 16.57 3.19
CA LEU A 91 -1.14 15.22 3.36
C LEU A 91 -1.94 15.04 4.66
N GLY A 92 -1.78 15.94 5.64
CA GLY A 92 -2.49 15.87 6.92
C GLY A 92 -1.80 14.94 7.93
N ASP A 93 -2.58 14.39 8.86
CA ASP A 93 -2.08 13.53 9.91
C ASP A 93 -1.99 12.08 9.39
N ILE A 94 -0.81 11.48 9.50
CA ILE A 94 -0.55 10.08 9.13
C ILE A 94 -0.25 9.30 10.40
N GLY A 95 -0.88 8.13 10.52
CA GLY A 95 -0.68 7.22 11.65
C GLY A 95 0.73 6.64 11.69
N PRO A 96 1.10 5.96 12.79
CA PRO A 96 2.38 5.28 12.84
C PRO A 96 2.40 4.19 11.77
N TRP A 97 3.59 3.81 11.32
CA TRP A 97 3.73 2.76 10.32
C TRP A 97 5.02 1.96 10.50
N ASP A 98 4.99 0.75 9.94
CA ASP A 98 6.10 -0.19 9.89
C ASP A 98 6.29 -0.70 8.46
N ARG A 99 7.53 -1.03 8.08
CA ARG A 99 7.85 -1.63 6.80
C ARG A 99 8.83 -2.79 6.95
N TRP A 100 8.55 -3.90 6.27
CA TRP A 100 9.41 -5.06 6.13
C TRP A 100 9.83 -5.20 4.67
N ASP A 101 11.13 -5.21 4.44
CA ASP A 101 11.70 -5.37 3.11
C ASP A 101 12.20 -6.81 2.94
N HIS A 102 11.65 -7.52 1.95
CA HIS A 102 12.07 -8.87 1.56
C HIS A 102 12.58 -8.88 0.13
N ALA A 103 13.29 -9.95 -0.26
CA ALA A 103 13.86 -10.07 -1.59
C ALA A 103 12.82 -10.01 -2.73
N ALA A 104 11.57 -10.42 -2.46
CA ALA A 104 10.50 -10.48 -3.44
C ALA A 104 9.56 -9.25 -3.42
N ALA A 105 9.42 -8.59 -2.26
CA ALA A 105 8.51 -7.48 -2.07
C ALA A 105 8.80 -6.75 -0.75
N SER A 106 8.35 -5.50 -0.66
CA SER A 106 8.23 -4.76 0.60
C SER A 106 6.78 -4.73 1.05
N VAL A 107 6.55 -4.98 2.34
CA VAL A 107 5.25 -4.86 3.00
C VAL A 107 5.31 -3.65 3.91
N HIS A 108 4.44 -2.68 3.68
CA HIS A 108 4.26 -1.52 4.54
C HIS A 108 2.88 -1.59 5.19
N VAL A 109 2.82 -1.34 6.50
CA VAL A 109 1.59 -1.35 7.29
C VAL A 109 1.47 -0.01 7.99
N GLN A 110 0.44 0.74 7.63
CA GLN A 110 0.04 1.96 8.32
C GLN A 110 -1.07 1.64 9.32
N TYR A 111 -0.90 2.10 10.55
CA TYR A 111 -1.90 1.98 11.60
C TYR A 111 -2.75 3.23 11.71
N ARG A 112 -3.90 3.09 12.36
CA ARG A 112 -4.82 4.20 12.63
C ARG A 112 -4.25 5.19 13.64
N LEU A 113 -4.71 6.42 13.54
CA LEU A 113 -4.39 7.49 14.51
C LEU A 113 -5.19 7.35 15.81
N ASP A 114 -6.42 6.84 15.72
CA ASP A 114 -7.39 6.81 16.82
C ASP A 114 -7.47 5.46 17.54
N ARG A 115 -6.89 4.40 16.95
CA ARG A 115 -6.92 3.02 17.46
C ARG A 115 -5.65 2.26 17.09
N ASP A 116 -5.30 1.26 17.89
CA ASP A 116 -4.21 0.33 17.59
C ASP A 116 -4.70 -0.78 16.65
N GLU A 117 -4.98 -0.39 15.41
CA GLU A 117 -5.48 -1.27 14.33
C GLU A 117 -4.88 -0.81 12.99
N ILE A 118 -4.85 -1.70 12.01
CA ILE A 118 -4.36 -1.38 10.66
C ILE A 118 -5.38 -0.46 9.94
N GLU A 119 -4.84 0.57 9.29
CA GLU A 119 -5.56 1.46 8.37
C GLU A 119 -5.31 1.08 6.90
N MET A 120 -4.06 0.75 6.57
CA MET A 120 -3.66 0.45 5.20
C MET A 120 -2.51 -0.54 5.17
N ILE A 121 -2.56 -1.45 4.19
CA ILE A 121 -1.46 -2.34 3.83
C ILE A 121 -1.01 -1.94 2.43
N THR A 122 0.28 -1.79 2.24
CA THR A 122 0.90 -1.50 0.95
C THR A 122 1.89 -2.60 0.60
N LEU A 123 1.72 -3.21 -0.56
CA LEU A 123 2.69 -4.17 -1.12
C LEU A 123 3.41 -3.47 -2.27
N MET A 124 4.73 -3.44 -2.23
CA MET A 124 5.56 -2.81 -3.26
C MET A 124 6.54 -3.83 -3.82
N ARG A 125 6.81 -3.76 -5.12
CA ARG A 125 8.01 -4.37 -5.66
C ARG A 125 9.25 -3.74 -5.01
N PRO A 126 10.36 -4.47 -4.83
CA PRO A 126 11.55 -3.93 -4.17
C PRO A 126 12.14 -2.69 -4.84
N ASP A 127 11.96 -2.55 -6.16
CA ASP A 127 12.42 -1.38 -6.94
C ASP A 127 11.46 -0.18 -6.89
N ALA A 128 10.23 -0.37 -6.43
CA ALA A 128 9.24 0.69 -6.22
C ALA A 128 9.17 1.18 -4.76
N ALA A 129 9.72 0.40 -3.82
CA ALA A 129 9.73 0.78 -2.41
C ALA A 129 10.66 1.98 -2.16
N PRO A 130 10.22 3.01 -1.42
CA PRO A 130 11.09 4.14 -1.08
C PRO A 130 12.36 3.65 -0.39
N PRO A 131 13.55 4.25 -0.64
CA PRO A 131 14.76 3.84 0.03
C PRO A 131 14.62 4.01 1.54
N LEU A 132 15.21 3.09 2.31
CA LEU A 132 15.34 3.26 3.77
C LEU A 132 16.13 4.55 4.00
N LEU A 133 15.49 5.55 4.60
CA LEU A 133 16.20 6.76 4.99
C LEU A 133 17.22 6.37 6.06
N VAL A 134 18.50 6.40 5.71
CA VAL A 134 19.58 6.31 6.70
C VAL A 134 19.56 7.63 7.46
N THR A 135 18.91 7.65 8.62
CA THR A 135 19.03 8.77 9.55
C THR A 135 20.46 8.77 10.08
N ASN A 136 21.29 9.69 9.59
CA ASN A 136 22.55 10.07 10.22
C ASN A 136 22.30 10.83 11.53
#